data_AF-A0A1V6G9D8-F1
#
_entry.id   AF-A0A1V6G9D8-F1
#
_cell.length_a   1.000
_cell.length_b   1.000
_cell.length_c   1.000
_cell.angle_alpha   90.00
_cell.angle_beta   90.00
_cell.angle_gamma   90.00
#
_symmetry.space_group_name_H-M   'P 1'
#
loop_
_entity.id
_entity.type
_entity.pdbx_description
1 polymer ?
#
loop_
_entity_poly.entity_id
_entity_poly.type
_entity_poly.pdbx_seq_one_letter_code
_entity_poly.pdbx_strand_id
1 'polypeptide(L)'
;MVIRERGIYEEELPVVFFIARMAGVDPGLVADLRMRGMSWMDITYYFGLRPDVYYVPVVVHRYVPAYGYYNSHPRGTWKRGDLRDRDIVNQVNLKFMSEHHRYAPGKIMRYRNEGRSFRVIDRDISRERNVKDRDRISRNRNDMKVDQNRQKKVRPNEGVQKLARPNDNKFKQGNGKAKQAYVHNDKGNGKRWRGN
;
A
#
# COMPACT_ATOMS: atom_id res chain seq x y z
N MET A 1 -10.52 25.41 10.45
CA MET A 1 -11.65 25.32 11.39
C MET A 1 -11.90 23.85 11.73
N VAL A 2 -11.87 23.48 13.02
CA VAL A 2 -11.93 22.07 13.45
C VAL A 2 -13.39 21.68 13.70
N ILE A 3 -13.98 20.92 12.77
CA ILE A 3 -15.40 20.50 12.78
C ILE A 3 -15.77 19.69 14.04
N ARG A 4 -14.78 19.08 14.72
CA ARG A 4 -14.96 18.31 15.96
C ARG A 4 -15.50 19.14 17.13
N GLU A 5 -15.21 20.44 17.17
CA GLU A 5 -15.59 21.31 18.30
C GLU A 5 -17.05 21.75 18.26
N ARG A 6 -17.76 21.47 17.15
CA ARG A 6 -19.12 21.97 16.91
C ARG A 6 -20.24 21.01 17.32
N GLY A 7 -19.95 19.81 17.84
CA GLY A 7 -20.98 18.83 18.23
C GLY A 7 -21.30 17.78 17.16
N ILE A 8 -20.53 17.75 16.07
CA ILE A 8 -20.59 16.67 15.06
C ILE A 8 -19.83 15.46 15.58
N TYR A 9 -20.47 14.30 15.61
CA TYR A 9 -19.83 13.05 16.04
C TYR A 9 -18.70 12.67 15.08
N GLU A 10 -17.67 12.00 15.60
CA GLU A 10 -16.51 11.62 14.79
C GLU A 10 -16.87 10.78 13.56
N GLU A 11 -17.85 9.87 13.70
CA GLU A 11 -18.34 9.04 12.58
C GLU A 11 -19.12 9.86 11.53
N GLU A 12 -19.58 11.05 11.87
CA GLU A 12 -20.28 11.93 10.93
C GLU A 12 -19.32 12.85 10.16
N LEU A 13 -18.08 13.03 10.62
CA LEU A 13 -17.09 13.87 9.91
C LEU A 13 -16.87 13.44 8.45
N PRO A 14 -16.72 12.13 8.13
CA PRO A 14 -16.64 11.71 6.73
C PRO A 14 -17.85 12.13 5.90
N VAL A 15 -19.06 12.15 6.48
CA VAL A 15 -20.29 12.59 5.80
C VAL A 15 -20.22 14.07 5.47
N VAL A 16 -19.77 14.89 6.42
CA VAL A 16 -19.58 16.34 6.21
C VAL A 16 -18.66 16.60 5.04
N PHE A 17 -17.46 16.01 5.04
CA PHE A 17 -16.49 16.19 3.96
C PHE A 17 -16.97 15.59 2.64
N PHE A 18 -17.71 14.48 2.69
CA PHE A 18 -18.26 13.85 1.51
C PHE A 18 -19.30 14.74 0.81
N ILE A 19 -20.30 15.23 1.53
CA ILE A 19 -21.32 16.13 0.97
C ILE A 19 -20.68 17.42 0.48
N ALA A 20 -19.80 18.02 1.28
CA ALA A 20 -19.10 19.25 0.92
C ALA A 20 -18.34 19.10 -0.41
N ARG A 21 -17.62 17.99 -0.58
CA ARG A 21 -16.91 17.66 -1.82
C ARG A 21 -17.86 17.46 -2.99
N MET A 22 -18.97 16.74 -2.80
CA MET A 22 -19.93 16.46 -3.88
C MET A 22 -20.69 17.71 -4.34
N ALA A 23 -20.97 18.62 -3.41
CA ALA A 23 -21.64 19.88 -3.68
C ALA A 23 -20.68 21.03 -4.06
N GLY A 24 -19.37 20.85 -3.88
CA GLY A 24 -18.38 21.90 -4.14
C GLY A 24 -18.46 23.08 -3.16
N VAL A 25 -18.85 22.83 -1.91
CA VAL A 25 -19.07 23.87 -0.88
C VAL A 25 -18.12 23.70 0.31
N ASP A 26 -18.05 24.72 1.17
CA ASP A 26 -17.26 24.66 2.41
C ASP A 26 -17.83 23.63 3.40
N PRO A 27 -17.00 22.76 4.01
CA PRO A 27 -17.44 21.78 5.00
C PRO A 27 -18.10 22.39 6.25
N GLY A 28 -17.73 23.62 6.62
CA GLY A 28 -18.36 24.35 7.71
C GLY A 28 -19.83 24.64 7.46
N LEU A 29 -20.21 24.97 6.22
CA LEU A 29 -21.62 25.16 5.85
C LEU A 29 -22.44 23.89 6.05
N VAL A 30 -21.91 22.74 5.62
CA VAL A 30 -22.55 21.43 5.81
C VAL A 30 -22.70 21.11 7.29
N ALA A 31 -21.64 21.33 8.08
CA ALA A 31 -21.67 21.14 9.54
C ALA A 31 -22.71 22.06 10.21
N ASP A 32 -22.82 23.31 9.79
CA ASP A 32 -23.78 24.27 10.36
C ASP A 32 -25.23 23.87 10.08
N LEU A 33 -25.52 23.37 8.86
CA LEU A 33 -26.84 22.82 8.54
C LEU A 33 -27.17 21.60 9.41
N ARG A 34 -26.18 20.73 9.65
CA ARG A 34 -26.34 19.59 10.55
C ARG A 34 -26.61 20.02 11.98
N MET A 35 -25.88 21.00 12.48
CA MET A 35 -26.06 21.54 13.84
C MET A 35 -27.41 22.24 14.04
N ARG A 36 -28.03 22.73 12.96
CA ARG A 36 -29.42 23.23 12.97
C ARG A 36 -30.47 22.11 13.03
N GLY A 37 -30.05 20.85 13.10
CA GLY A 37 -30.94 19.69 13.26
C GLY A 37 -31.42 19.06 11.96
N MET A 38 -30.89 19.46 10.79
CA MET A 38 -31.25 18.80 9.54
C MET A 38 -30.69 17.38 9.47
N SER A 39 -31.47 16.46 8.90
CA SER A 39 -30.99 15.11 8.57
C SER A 39 -29.94 15.18 7.47
N TRP A 40 -29.05 14.18 7.40
CA TRP A 40 -28.07 14.09 6.33
C TRP A 40 -28.73 14.05 4.96
N MET A 41 -29.88 13.39 4.86
CA MET A 41 -30.64 13.34 3.62
C MET A 41 -31.18 14.73 3.24
N ASP A 42 -31.75 15.47 4.19
CA ASP A 42 -32.25 16.82 3.90
C ASP A 42 -31.13 17.77 3.47
N ILE A 43 -29.95 17.66 4.10
CA ILE A 43 -28.75 18.42 3.69
C ILE A 43 -28.32 18.03 2.27
N THR A 44 -28.40 16.75 1.92
CA THR A 44 -28.11 16.25 0.56
C THR A 44 -29.01 16.95 -0.46
N TYR A 45 -30.31 16.97 -0.20
CA TYR A 45 -31.29 17.63 -1.07
C TYR A 45 -31.16 19.16 -1.07
N TYR A 46 -30.79 19.77 0.07
CA TYR A 46 -30.54 21.21 0.17
C TYR A 46 -29.49 21.68 -0.84
N PHE A 47 -28.45 20.86 -1.08
CA PHE A 47 -27.43 21.12 -2.09
C PHE A 47 -27.76 20.56 -3.49
N GLY A 48 -28.99 20.11 -3.73
CA GLY A 48 -29.42 19.55 -5.02
C GLY A 48 -28.81 18.19 -5.36
N LEU A 49 -28.21 17.50 -4.39
CA LEU A 49 -27.65 16.17 -4.59
C LEU A 49 -28.76 15.11 -4.48
N ARG A 50 -28.59 14.02 -5.23
CA ARG A 50 -29.47 12.85 -5.17
C ARG A 50 -28.94 11.80 -4.19
N PRO A 51 -29.80 10.96 -3.56
CA PRO A 51 -29.35 9.89 -2.66
C PRO A 51 -28.33 8.93 -3.29
N ASP A 52 -28.36 8.80 -4.61
CA ASP A 52 -27.44 8.00 -5.42
C ASP A 52 -25.95 8.28 -5.19
N VAL A 53 -25.59 9.46 -4.67
CA VAL A 53 -24.21 9.78 -4.33
C VAL A 53 -23.65 8.83 -3.27
N TYR A 54 -24.49 8.28 -2.40
CA TYR A 54 -24.09 7.36 -1.34
C TYR A 54 -23.89 5.92 -1.83
N TYR A 55 -24.26 5.61 -3.07
CA TYR A 55 -24.15 4.24 -3.58
C TYR A 55 -22.69 3.77 -3.61
N VAL A 56 -22.42 2.62 -2.97
CA VAL A 56 -21.13 1.93 -3.06
C VAL A 56 -21.37 0.56 -3.70
N PRO A 57 -20.80 0.28 -4.88
CA PRO A 57 -20.87 -1.05 -5.46
C PRO A 57 -19.97 -1.97 -4.63
N VAL A 58 -20.57 -2.79 -3.76
CA VAL A 58 -19.81 -3.76 -2.97
C VAL A 58 -19.93 -5.13 -3.64
N VAL A 59 -18.87 -5.57 -4.31
CA VAL A 59 -18.75 -6.95 -4.80
C VAL A 59 -18.43 -7.85 -3.60
N VAL A 60 -19.46 -8.21 -2.83
CA VAL A 60 -19.29 -9.10 -1.69
C VAL A 60 -19.32 -10.55 -2.20
N HIS A 61 -18.18 -11.25 -2.16
CA HIS A 61 -18.09 -12.66 -2.56
C HIS A 61 -18.76 -13.62 -1.54
N ARG A 62 -19.16 -13.12 -0.36
CA ARG A 62 -19.89 -13.86 0.68
C ARG A 62 -20.88 -12.95 1.39
N TYR A 63 -22.15 -13.35 1.41
CA TYR A 63 -23.28 -12.60 1.94
C TYR A 63 -23.00 -12.04 3.35
N VAL A 64 -22.98 -10.71 3.50
CA VAL A 64 -22.99 -10.03 4.82
C VAL A 64 -24.38 -9.43 5.01
N PRO A 65 -25.27 -10.06 5.82
CA PRO A 65 -26.70 -9.75 5.84
C PRO A 65 -27.06 -8.29 6.07
N ALA A 66 -26.29 -7.57 6.89
CA ALA A 66 -26.64 -6.19 7.26
C ALA A 66 -26.44 -5.15 6.17
N TYR A 67 -25.74 -5.50 5.09
CA TYR A 67 -25.60 -4.64 3.91
C TYR A 67 -26.31 -5.21 2.67
N GLY A 68 -27.01 -6.35 2.81
CA GLY A 68 -27.83 -6.93 1.75
C GLY A 68 -28.92 -5.97 1.25
N TYR A 69 -29.41 -5.09 2.12
CA TYR A 69 -30.36 -4.03 1.76
C TYR A 69 -29.83 -3.12 0.63
N TYR A 70 -28.54 -2.82 0.57
CA TYR A 70 -27.98 -1.96 -0.46
C TYR A 70 -27.67 -2.69 -1.76
N ASN A 71 -27.48 -4.01 -1.70
CA ASN A 71 -27.38 -4.85 -2.89
C ASN A 71 -28.75 -5.10 -3.55
N SER A 72 -29.84 -5.06 -2.78
CA SER A 72 -31.21 -5.25 -3.30
C SER A 72 -31.85 -3.98 -3.86
N HIS A 73 -31.23 -2.80 -3.70
CA HIS A 73 -31.73 -1.55 -4.25
C HIS A 73 -30.77 -1.02 -5.33
N PRO A 74 -31.15 -1.11 -6.62
CA PRO A 74 -30.32 -0.63 -7.71
C PRO A 74 -29.99 0.86 -7.56
N ARG A 75 -28.83 1.28 -8.06
CA ARG A 75 -28.52 2.70 -8.21
C ARG A 75 -29.64 3.38 -9.02
N GLY A 76 -30.09 4.53 -8.56
CA GLY A 76 -31.16 5.32 -9.19
C GLY A 76 -32.52 5.18 -8.50
N THR A 77 -32.71 4.21 -7.61
CA THR A 77 -34.02 3.93 -7.01
C THR A 77 -34.22 4.57 -5.64
N TRP A 78 -33.14 5.04 -5.00
CA TRP A 78 -33.19 5.59 -3.66
C TRP A 78 -33.90 6.95 -3.63
N LYS A 79 -34.90 7.06 -2.76
CA LYS A 79 -35.70 8.25 -2.48
C LYS A 79 -35.32 8.82 -1.11
N ARG A 80 -35.83 10.02 -0.83
CA ARG A 80 -35.58 10.75 0.42
C ARG A 80 -35.87 9.96 1.71
N GLY A 81 -36.86 9.06 1.70
CA GLY A 81 -37.23 8.27 2.88
C GLY A 81 -36.45 6.96 3.05
N ASP A 82 -35.64 6.56 2.08
CA ASP A 82 -35.08 5.20 2.04
C ASP A 82 -33.83 5.05 2.92
N LEU A 83 -33.14 6.15 3.22
CA LEU A 83 -31.92 6.16 4.02
C LEU A 83 -32.08 7.07 5.24
N ARG A 84 -31.88 6.51 6.43
CA ARG A 84 -31.78 7.30 7.66
C ARG A 84 -30.37 7.83 7.84
N ASP A 85 -30.19 8.77 8.75
CA ASP A 85 -28.86 9.33 9.08
C ASP A 85 -27.82 8.24 9.37
N ARG A 86 -28.18 7.24 10.18
CA ARG A 86 -27.29 6.12 10.51
C ARG A 86 -26.87 5.32 9.28
N ASP A 87 -27.77 5.16 8.31
CA ASP A 87 -27.54 4.43 7.07
C ASP A 87 -26.55 5.20 6.19
N ILE A 88 -26.73 6.51 6.05
CA ILE A 88 -25.78 7.40 5.35
C ILE A 88 -24.40 7.40 6.01
N VAL A 89 -24.35 7.55 7.34
CA VAL A 89 -23.09 7.51 8.11
C VAL A 89 -22.36 6.20 7.86
N ASN A 90 -23.06 5.07 7.98
CA ASN A 90 -22.48 3.76 7.74
C ASN A 90 -21.92 3.63 6.32
N GLN A 91 -22.68 4.08 5.32
CA GLN A 91 -22.34 3.97 3.92
C GLN A 91 -21.11 4.82 3.54
N VAL A 92 -21.07 6.07 4.00
CA VAL A 92 -19.95 6.97 3.74
C VAL A 92 -18.68 6.49 4.46
N ASN A 93 -18.79 6.01 5.70
CA ASN A 93 -17.62 5.46 6.41
C ASN A 93 -17.09 4.20 5.73
N LEU A 94 -17.97 3.30 5.28
CA LEU A 94 -17.56 2.14 4.49
C LEU A 94 -16.82 2.57 3.21
N LYS A 95 -17.36 3.55 2.49
CA LYS A 95 -16.73 4.12 1.28
C LYS A 95 -15.35 4.69 1.63
N PHE A 96 -15.28 5.54 2.65
CA PHE A 96 -14.04 6.18 3.09
C PHE A 96 -12.97 5.16 3.49
N MET A 97 -13.32 4.16 4.30
CA MET A 97 -12.36 3.14 4.74
C MET A 97 -11.91 2.20 3.61
N SER A 98 -12.81 1.87 2.68
CA SER A 98 -12.45 1.01 1.55
C SER A 98 -11.65 1.75 0.48
N GLU A 99 -11.98 3.00 0.17
CA GLU A 99 -11.31 3.78 -0.88
C GLU A 99 -10.02 4.43 -0.36
N HIS A 100 -10.07 5.09 0.80
CA HIS A 100 -8.93 5.84 1.34
C HIS A 100 -7.89 4.92 1.99
N HIS A 101 -8.34 3.96 2.81
CA HIS A 101 -7.45 3.07 3.55
C HIS A 101 -7.18 1.72 2.83
N ARG A 102 -7.90 1.45 1.73
CA ARG A 102 -7.83 0.19 0.96
C ARG A 102 -8.15 -1.04 1.79
N TYR A 103 -9.02 -0.90 2.78
CA TYR A 103 -9.49 -2.03 3.58
C TYR A 103 -10.55 -2.82 2.80
N ALA A 104 -10.56 -4.14 2.98
CA ALA A 104 -11.56 -4.99 2.34
C ALA A 104 -12.97 -4.65 2.88
N PRO A 105 -13.94 -4.28 2.02
CA PRO A 105 -15.29 -3.89 2.46
C PRO A 105 -15.97 -4.93 3.35
N GLY A 106 -15.89 -6.22 2.99
CA GLY A 106 -16.48 -7.30 3.78
C GLY A 106 -15.93 -7.39 5.21
N LYS A 107 -14.66 -7.02 5.42
CA LYS A 107 -14.06 -7.00 6.76
C LYS A 107 -14.61 -5.85 7.61
N ILE A 108 -14.71 -4.65 7.03
CA ILE A 108 -15.33 -3.48 7.68
C ILE A 108 -16.76 -3.80 8.07
N MET A 109 -17.54 -4.36 7.13
CA MET A 109 -18.94 -4.71 7.35
C MET A 109 -19.11 -5.72 8.49
N ARG A 110 -18.26 -6.77 8.53
CA ARG A 110 -18.28 -7.75 9.62
C ARG A 110 -18.05 -7.09 10.98
N TYR A 111 -17.00 -6.29 11.13
CA TYR A 111 -16.73 -5.63 12.41
C TYR A 111 -17.80 -4.62 12.80
N ARG A 112 -18.40 -3.95 11.81
CA ARG A 112 -19.54 -3.06 12.05
C ARG A 112 -20.75 -3.83 12.58
N ASN A 113 -21.00 -5.03 12.05
CA ASN A 113 -22.06 -5.94 12.52
C ASN A 113 -21.84 -6.48 13.92
N GLU A 114 -20.58 -6.62 14.33
CA GLU A 114 -20.20 -6.94 15.71
C GLU A 114 -20.42 -5.76 16.68
N GLY A 115 -20.97 -4.63 16.22
CA GLY A 115 -21.27 -3.45 17.03
C GLY A 115 -20.09 -2.49 17.22
N ARG A 116 -18.95 -2.74 16.57
CA ARG A 116 -17.77 -1.86 16.69
C ARG A 116 -18.00 -0.52 15.99
N SER A 117 -17.44 0.55 16.55
CA SER A 117 -17.39 1.87 15.92
C SER A 117 -16.33 1.93 14.83
N PHE A 118 -16.50 2.79 13.83
CA PHE A 118 -15.56 2.90 12.70
C PHE A 118 -14.14 3.26 13.15
N ARG A 119 -13.99 4.03 14.23
CA ARG A 119 -12.69 4.33 14.85
C ARG A 119 -11.99 3.07 15.39
N VAL A 120 -12.74 2.17 16.04
CA VAL A 120 -12.18 0.90 16.54
C VAL A 120 -11.82 0.00 15.37
N ILE A 121 -12.68 -0.06 14.35
CA ILE A 121 -12.44 -0.83 13.12
C ILE A 121 -11.15 -0.37 12.44
N ASP A 122 -10.95 0.94 12.25
CA ASP A 122 -9.76 1.48 11.60
C ASP A 122 -8.49 1.12 12.37
N ARG A 123 -8.51 1.33 13.68
CA ARG A 123 -7.41 0.99 14.58
C ARG A 123 -7.04 -0.49 14.52
N ASP A 124 -8.03 -1.39 14.56
CA ASP A 124 -7.83 -2.83 14.57
C ASP A 124 -7.25 -3.32 13.23
N ILE A 125 -7.83 -2.88 12.10
CA ILE A 125 -7.36 -3.27 10.77
C ILE A 125 -5.95 -2.74 10.51
N SER A 126 -5.66 -1.49 10.90
CA SER A 126 -4.33 -0.89 10.76
C SER A 126 -3.27 -1.66 11.56
N ARG A 127 -3.56 -2.04 12.80
CA ARG A 127 -2.65 -2.84 13.64
C ARG A 127 -2.36 -4.20 13.03
N GLU A 128 -3.38 -4.92 12.57
CA GLU A 128 -3.18 -6.22 11.94
C GLU A 128 -2.29 -6.15 10.70
N ARG A 129 -2.42 -5.08 9.90
CA ARG A 129 -1.59 -4.87 8.71
C ARG A 129 -0.12 -4.70 9.11
N ASN A 130 0.14 -3.84 10.10
CA ASN A 130 1.48 -3.60 10.62
C ASN A 130 2.15 -4.87 11.18
N VAL A 131 1.38 -5.73 11.88
CA VAL A 131 1.89 -7.02 12.37
C VAL A 131 2.25 -7.94 11.21
N LYS A 132 1.36 -8.10 10.22
CA LYS A 132 1.62 -8.94 9.03
C LYS A 132 2.83 -8.46 8.23
N ASP A 133 3.01 -7.15 8.09
CA ASP A 133 4.16 -6.57 7.40
C ASP A 133 5.46 -6.85 8.16
N ARG A 134 5.46 -6.74 9.49
CA ARG A 134 6.61 -7.11 10.33
C ARG A 134 6.94 -8.60 10.21
N ASP A 135 5.94 -9.48 10.25
CA ASP A 135 6.12 -10.93 10.11
C ASP A 135 6.61 -11.34 8.72
N ARG A 136 6.22 -10.60 7.67
CA ARG A 136 6.72 -10.82 6.31
C ARG A 136 8.18 -10.39 6.20
N ILE A 137 8.55 -9.26 6.78
CA ILE A 137 9.93 -8.77 6.80
C ILE A 137 10.84 -9.73 7.58
N SER A 138 10.39 -10.21 8.75
CA SER A 138 11.18 -11.13 9.57
C SER A 138 11.43 -12.47 8.86
N ARG A 139 10.40 -13.05 8.22
CA ARG A 139 10.52 -14.26 7.40
C ARG A 139 11.48 -14.07 6.23
N ASN A 140 11.31 -13.00 5.44
CA ASN A 140 12.18 -12.73 4.30
C ASN A 140 13.67 -12.57 4.72
N ARG A 141 13.92 -11.92 5.87
CA ARG A 141 15.27 -11.80 6.42
C ARG A 141 15.85 -13.16 6.86
N ASN A 142 15.02 -14.04 7.41
CA ASN A 142 15.44 -15.39 7.78
C ASN A 142 15.73 -16.25 6.54
N ASP A 143 14.90 -16.17 5.50
CA ASP A 143 15.09 -16.89 4.24
C ASP A 143 16.38 -16.46 3.53
N MET A 144 16.68 -15.15 3.47
CA MET A 144 17.95 -14.64 2.94
C MET A 144 19.16 -15.14 3.73
N LYS A 145 19.07 -15.23 5.06
CA LYS A 145 20.16 -15.78 5.90
C LYS A 145 20.37 -17.27 5.64
N VAL A 146 19.30 -18.04 5.44
CA VAL A 146 19.36 -19.47 5.12
C VAL A 146 20.04 -19.68 3.75
N ASP A 147 19.69 -18.87 2.75
CA ASP A 147 20.28 -18.97 1.41
C ASP A 147 21.78 -18.62 1.41
N GLN A 148 22.18 -17.56 2.12
CA GLN A 148 23.61 -17.22 2.31
C GLN A 148 24.38 -18.33 3.01
N ASN A 149 23.82 -18.96 4.05
CA ASN A 149 24.48 -20.07 4.75
C ASN A 149 24.58 -21.32 3.87
N ARG A 150 23.61 -21.54 2.98
CA ARG A 150 23.62 -22.62 1.99
C ARG A 150 24.70 -22.40 0.93
N GLN A 151 24.82 -21.19 0.38
CA GLN A 151 25.92 -20.83 -0.53
C GLN A 151 27.30 -20.95 0.12
N LYS A 152 27.43 -20.60 1.40
CA LYS A 152 28.69 -20.76 2.15
C LYS A 152 29.09 -22.23 2.36
N LYS A 153 28.12 -23.14 2.45
CA LYS A 153 28.34 -24.60 2.56
C LYS A 153 28.63 -25.28 1.21
N VAL A 154 28.26 -24.69 0.07
CA VAL A 154 28.37 -25.31 -1.26
C VAL A 154 29.68 -24.97 -1.99
N ARG A 155 30.49 -24.02 -1.50
CA ARG A 155 31.86 -23.82 -2.02
C ARG A 155 32.76 -24.99 -1.60
N PRO A 156 33.27 -25.82 -2.52
CA PRO A 156 34.21 -26.87 -2.16
C PRO A 156 35.52 -26.24 -1.69
N ASN A 157 36.12 -26.89 -0.70
CA ASN A 157 37.40 -26.55 -0.11
C ASN A 157 38.51 -26.86 -1.13
N GLU A 158 38.85 -25.93 -2.02
CA GLU A 158 40.10 -26.02 -2.78
C GLU A 158 41.26 -25.68 -1.84
N GLY A 159 41.83 -26.75 -1.30
CA GLY A 159 42.92 -26.72 -0.34
C GLY A 159 44.14 -26.00 -0.88
N VAL A 160 44.62 -25.05 -0.08
CA VAL A 160 45.97 -24.49 -0.15
C VAL A 160 46.97 -25.63 0.11
N GLN A 161 47.54 -26.23 -0.95
CA GLN A 161 48.74 -27.06 -0.80
C GLN A 161 49.96 -26.15 -0.72
N LYS A 162 50.39 -25.86 0.51
CA LYS A 162 51.77 -25.44 0.80
C LYS A 162 52.67 -26.66 0.61
N LEU A 163 53.53 -26.64 -0.41
CA LEU A 163 54.65 -27.58 -0.53
C LEU A 163 55.98 -26.84 -0.32
N ALA A 164 56.80 -27.50 0.47
CA ALA A 164 57.90 -26.99 1.26
C ALA A 164 59.06 -26.39 0.46
N ARG A 165 59.80 -25.47 1.10
CA ARG A 165 61.17 -25.11 0.73
C ARG A 165 62.13 -26.21 1.18
N PRO A 166 63.07 -26.65 0.33
CA PRO A 166 64.35 -27.15 0.82
C PRO A 166 65.49 -26.18 0.48
N ASN A 167 66.43 -26.14 1.42
CA ASN A 167 67.56 -25.24 1.55
C ASN A 167 68.72 -25.60 0.60
N ASP A 168 69.57 -24.61 0.37
CA ASP A 168 70.70 -24.58 -0.57
C ASP A 168 71.80 -25.62 -0.30
N ASN A 169 72.35 -26.23 -1.36
CA ASN A 169 73.81 -26.30 -1.54
C ASN A 169 74.28 -26.87 -2.90
N LYS A 170 75.17 -26.08 -3.54
CA LYS A 170 76.27 -26.43 -4.47
C LYS A 170 75.93 -27.02 -5.85
N PHE A 171 76.29 -26.33 -6.93
CA PHE A 171 77.56 -26.50 -7.65
C PHE A 171 77.65 -25.54 -8.87
N LYS A 172 78.88 -25.24 -9.27
CA LYS A 172 79.33 -24.21 -10.23
C LYS A 172 79.12 -24.58 -11.71
N GLN A 173 79.40 -23.57 -12.55
CA GLN A 173 79.70 -23.57 -14.00
C GLN A 173 78.46 -23.54 -14.89
N GLY A 174 78.27 -22.66 -15.85
CA GLY A 174 79.21 -21.83 -16.60
C GLY A 174 78.84 -21.93 -18.10
N ASN A 175 78.91 -20.81 -18.81
CA ASN A 175 78.88 -20.62 -20.27
C ASN A 175 77.55 -20.47 -21.06
N GLY A 176 77.58 -19.43 -21.91
CA GLY A 176 76.80 -19.28 -23.15
C GLY A 176 75.82 -18.10 -23.12
N LYS A 177 76.21 -16.86 -23.45
CA LYS A 177 76.14 -16.25 -24.81
C LYS A 177 74.82 -16.60 -25.54
N ALA A 178 73.98 -15.72 -26.09
CA ALA A 178 74.14 -14.34 -26.56
C ALA A 178 72.79 -13.83 -27.13
N LYS A 179 72.53 -12.50 -27.05
CA LYS A 179 71.94 -11.57 -28.06
C LYS A 179 70.51 -11.83 -28.59
N GLN A 180 69.67 -10.87 -29.01
CA GLN A 180 69.62 -9.39 -29.05
C GLN A 180 68.17 -8.98 -29.45
N ALA A 181 67.76 -7.80 -28.97
CA ALA A 181 66.83 -6.79 -29.51
C ALA A 181 65.79 -7.13 -30.61
N TYR A 182 64.55 -6.60 -30.51
CA TYR A 182 64.19 -5.26 -31.06
C TYR A 182 62.76 -4.83 -30.70
N VAL A 183 62.58 -3.52 -30.69
CA VAL A 183 61.42 -2.68 -30.35
C VAL A 183 60.64 -2.32 -31.62
N HIS A 184 59.30 -2.18 -31.58
CA HIS A 184 58.61 -1.04 -32.21
C HIS A 184 57.14 -0.89 -31.75
N ASN A 185 56.84 0.29 -31.20
CA ASN A 185 55.50 0.90 -31.18
C ASN A 185 55.33 1.66 -32.51
N ASP A 186 54.16 1.62 -33.16
CA ASP A 186 53.58 2.86 -33.70
C ASP A 186 52.09 2.77 -34.04
N LYS A 187 51.53 3.98 -34.11
CA LYS A 187 50.14 4.41 -34.22
C LYS A 187 49.50 4.09 -35.59
N GLY A 188 48.17 4.02 -35.62
CA GLY A 188 47.39 3.94 -36.86
C GLY A 188 45.96 4.46 -36.70
N ASN A 189 45.77 5.72 -37.07
CA ASN A 189 44.53 6.49 -37.12
C ASN A 189 43.59 6.00 -38.25
N GLY A 190 42.27 6.12 -38.09
CA GLY A 190 41.32 5.75 -39.17
C GLY A 190 39.85 6.01 -38.87
N LYS A 191 39.44 7.29 -38.87
CA LYS A 191 38.03 7.69 -39.07
C LYS A 191 37.54 7.22 -40.45
N ARG A 192 36.28 6.77 -40.57
CA ARG A 192 35.42 7.05 -41.74
C ARG A 192 33.93 6.92 -41.41
N TRP A 193 33.18 7.76 -42.09
CA TRP A 193 31.80 8.22 -41.89
C TRP A 193 30.84 7.63 -42.95
N ARG A 194 29.53 7.75 -42.65
CA ARG A 194 28.34 7.78 -43.54
C ARG A 194 27.95 6.44 -44.18
N GLY A 195 26.69 6.15 -44.46
CA GLY A 195 25.39 6.84 -44.48
C GLY A 195 24.40 5.79 -45.02
N ASN A 196 23.11 5.80 -44.69
CA ASN A 196 22.08 6.66 -45.26
C ASN A 196 20.80 6.47 -44.43
#